data_AF-A0ABD1WRX4-F1
#
_entry.id   AF-A0ABD1WRX4-F1
#
_cell.length_a   1.000
_cell.length_b   1.000
_cell.length_c   1.000
_cell.angle_alpha   90.00
_cell.angle_beta   90.00
_cell.angle_gamma   90.00
#
_symmetry.space_group_name_H-M   'P 1'
#
loop_
_entity.id
_entity.type
_entity.pdbx_description
1 polymer ?
#
loop_
_entity_poly.entity_id
_entity_poly.type
_entity_poly.pdbx_seq_one_letter_code
_entity_poly.pdbx_strand_id
1 'polypeptide(L)'
;MDLKILRCLPNLRRLKVFTSSLNDSIDFLNQLESLKLQTYDIWSSLISLPLNLKQLTLVGAHMSPEQMDIIGKLEYLEVLKLQTVDFEGNQWDTIEGGFPQLKFLKLRKVQIEEWNTSSDHFPILQRLVLQSCDSLKMIPPILGDIPTLQMIKVYKCAKAIKDSAKKIQEEPQDNGNEELKFIIIPDY
;
A
#
# COMPACT_ATOMS: atom_id res chain seq x y z
N MET A 1 -24.20 -2.38 2.25
CA MET A 1 -24.34 -3.17 1.00
C MET A 1 -24.83 -4.55 1.40
N ASP A 2 -25.88 -5.09 0.77
CA ASP A 2 -26.33 -6.45 1.08
C ASP A 2 -25.41 -7.46 0.36
N LEU A 3 -24.68 -8.27 1.13
CA LEU A 3 -23.72 -9.24 0.62
C LEU A 3 -24.39 -10.41 -0.10
N LYS A 4 -25.71 -10.60 0.08
CA LYS A 4 -26.49 -11.55 -0.70
C LYS A 4 -26.44 -11.21 -2.19
N ILE A 5 -26.34 -9.92 -2.55
CA ILE A 5 -26.22 -9.48 -3.94
C ILE A 5 -24.88 -9.90 -4.53
N LEU A 6 -23.79 -9.84 -3.74
CA LEU A 6 -22.45 -10.23 -4.21
C LEU A 6 -22.37 -11.72 -4.52
N ARG A 7 -23.13 -12.57 -3.80
CA ARG A 7 -23.20 -14.02 -4.08
C ARG A 7 -23.81 -14.33 -5.46
N CYS A 8 -24.63 -13.43 -6.00
CA CYS A 8 -25.22 -13.58 -7.33
C CYS A 8 -24.30 -13.12 -8.47
N LEU A 9 -23.10 -12.62 -8.15
CA LEU A 9 -22.14 -12.06 -9.10
C LEU A 9 -20.80 -12.83 -9.06
N PRO A 10 -20.79 -14.14 -9.35
CA PRO A 10 -19.59 -14.99 -9.18
C PRO A 10 -18.43 -14.60 -10.11
N ASN A 11 -18.70 -13.93 -11.23
CA ASN A 11 -17.72 -13.49 -12.21
C ASN A 11 -17.27 -12.03 -12.02
N LEU A 12 -17.62 -11.42 -10.88
CA LEU A 12 -17.29 -10.03 -10.61
C LEU A 12 -15.77 -9.86 -10.48
N ARG A 13 -15.16 -9.11 -11.41
CA ARG A 13 -13.72 -8.82 -11.40
C ARG A 13 -13.35 -7.53 -10.67
N ARG A 14 -14.30 -6.62 -10.52
CA ARG A 14 -14.07 -5.30 -9.92
C ARG A 14 -15.20 -4.96 -8.97
N LEU A 15 -14.84 -4.59 -7.75
CA LEU A 15 -15.79 -4.23 -6.71
C LEU A 15 -15.34 -2.94 -6.03
N LYS A 16 -16.28 -2.01 -5.89
CA LYS A 16 -16.12 -0.83 -5.06
C LYS A 16 -17.18 -0.88 -3.98
N VAL A 17 -16.76 -0.98 -2.73
CA VAL A 17 -17.64 -1.00 -1.57
C VAL A 17 -17.46 0.29 -0.80
N PHE A 18 -18.59 0.89 -0.47
CA PHE A 18 -18.69 1.92 0.54
C PHE A 18 -19.50 1.31 1.69
N THR A 19 -18.90 1.22 2.86
CA THR A 19 -19.57 0.64 4.02
C THR A 19 -19.13 1.34 5.29
N SER A 20 -20.02 1.40 6.28
CA SER A 20 -19.67 1.79 7.65
C SER A 20 -19.01 0.65 8.41
N SER A 21 -19.26 -0.61 8.02
CA SER A 21 -18.61 -1.81 8.57
C SER A 21 -18.60 -2.94 7.53
N LEU A 22 -17.49 -3.67 7.43
CA LEU A 22 -17.42 -4.95 6.71
C LEU A 22 -17.25 -6.01 7.79
N ASN A 23 -18.34 -6.61 8.25
CA ASN A 23 -18.26 -7.65 9.26
C ASN A 23 -18.22 -9.06 8.66
N ASP A 24 -18.40 -9.16 7.34
CA ASP A 24 -18.54 -10.42 6.64
C ASP A 24 -17.42 -10.60 5.63
N SER A 25 -16.94 -11.84 5.54
CA SER A 25 -15.94 -12.26 4.57
C SER A 25 -16.45 -12.10 3.13
N ILE A 26 -15.57 -11.65 2.24
CA ILE A 26 -15.82 -11.55 0.79
C ILE A 26 -14.90 -12.48 -0.02
N ASP A 27 -14.22 -13.42 0.65
CA ASP A 27 -13.33 -14.42 0.06
C ASP A 27 -13.98 -15.24 -1.07
N PHE A 28 -15.29 -15.46 -1.02
CA PHE A 28 -16.06 -16.19 -2.03
C PHE A 28 -16.01 -15.55 -3.43
N LEU A 29 -15.61 -14.29 -3.55
CA LEU A 29 -15.42 -13.60 -4.82
C LEU A 29 -14.09 -13.99 -5.50
N ASN A 30 -13.94 -15.27 -5.83
CA ASN A 30 -12.70 -15.85 -6.34
C ASN A 30 -12.20 -15.25 -7.67
N GLN A 31 -13.06 -14.60 -8.45
CA GLN A 31 -12.68 -13.93 -9.71
C GLN A 31 -12.35 -12.44 -9.52
N LEU A 32 -12.39 -11.94 -8.28
CA LEU A 32 -12.18 -10.53 -8.00
C LEU A 32 -10.70 -10.15 -8.11
N GLU A 33 -10.40 -9.30 -9.09
CA GLU A 33 -9.04 -8.82 -9.34
C GLU A 33 -8.82 -7.41 -8.77
N SER A 34 -9.88 -6.63 -8.58
CA SER A 34 -9.78 -5.24 -8.12
C SER A 34 -10.84 -4.93 -7.06
N LEU A 35 -10.36 -4.51 -5.89
CA LEU A 35 -11.18 -4.11 -4.77
C LEU A 35 -10.84 -2.70 -4.32
N LYS A 36 -11.86 -1.86 -4.20
CA LYS A 36 -11.79 -0.58 -3.50
C LYS A 36 -12.74 -0.59 -2.32
N LEU A 37 -12.20 -0.53 -1.12
CA LEU A 37 -12.95 -0.39 0.12
C LEU A 37 -12.85 1.05 0.61
N GLN A 38 -13.99 1.63 0.94
CA GLN A 38 -14.08 2.88 1.67
C GLN A 38 -14.88 2.62 2.95
N THR A 39 -14.21 2.77 4.08
CA THR A 39 -14.76 2.61 5.43
C THR A 39 -14.54 3.91 6.23
N TYR A 40 -15.18 3.99 7.39
CA TYR A 40 -14.96 5.05 8.40
C TYR A 40 -14.66 4.46 9.77
N ASP A 41 -14.59 3.14 9.87
CA ASP A 41 -14.47 2.40 11.11
C ASP A 41 -13.34 1.37 11.00
N ILE A 42 -12.95 0.83 12.15
CA ILE A 42 -11.89 -0.17 12.29
C ILE A 42 -12.18 -1.30 11.29
N TRP A 43 -11.20 -1.59 10.43
CA TRP A 43 -11.27 -2.79 9.61
C TRP A 43 -11.30 -3.93 10.63
N SER A 44 -12.39 -4.69 10.73
CA SER A 44 -12.45 -5.75 11.75
C SER A 44 -11.58 -6.93 11.28
N SER A 45 -10.93 -7.61 12.20
CA SER A 45 -9.96 -8.70 11.97
C SER A 45 -10.54 -9.95 11.25
N LEU A 46 -11.80 -9.91 10.80
CA LEU A 46 -12.53 -11.02 10.19
C LEU A 46 -12.69 -10.90 8.67
N ILE A 47 -12.16 -9.86 8.04
CA ILE A 47 -12.32 -9.67 6.59
C ILE A 47 -11.27 -10.51 5.86
N SER A 48 -11.66 -11.71 5.46
CA SER A 48 -10.88 -12.47 4.49
C SER A 48 -11.02 -11.82 3.11
N LEU A 49 -9.88 -11.39 2.57
CA LEU A 49 -9.80 -10.85 1.22
C LEU A 49 -9.71 -11.97 0.18
N PRO A 50 -10.28 -11.79 -1.03
CA PRO A 50 -10.06 -12.72 -2.12
C PRO A 50 -8.57 -12.82 -2.47
N LEU A 51 -8.07 -14.05 -2.59
CA LEU A 51 -6.65 -14.30 -2.82
C LEU A 51 -6.17 -13.85 -4.21
N ASN A 52 -7.07 -13.80 -5.20
CA ASN A 52 -6.76 -13.43 -6.59
C ASN A 52 -6.71 -11.91 -6.85
N LEU A 53 -6.69 -11.10 -5.79
CA LEU A 53 -6.64 -9.65 -5.91
C LEU A 53 -5.33 -9.18 -6.52
N LYS A 54 -5.44 -8.40 -7.61
CA LYS A 54 -4.34 -7.68 -8.25
C LYS A 54 -4.27 -6.23 -7.82
N GLN A 55 -5.39 -5.65 -7.40
CA GLN A 55 -5.46 -4.25 -7.00
C GLN A 55 -6.31 -4.08 -5.75
N LEU A 56 -5.73 -3.48 -4.72
CA LEU A 56 -6.40 -3.10 -3.50
C LEU A 56 -6.31 -1.60 -3.28
N THR A 57 -7.43 -0.97 -2.99
CA THR A 57 -7.49 0.41 -2.50
C THR A 57 -8.29 0.47 -1.22
N LEU A 58 -7.66 0.89 -0.12
CA LEU A 58 -8.32 1.14 1.15
C LEU A 58 -8.43 2.64 1.38
N VAL A 59 -9.60 3.08 1.83
CA VAL A 59 -9.89 4.49 2.13
C VAL A 59 -10.57 4.60 3.49
N GLY A 60 -10.02 5.40 4.40
CA GLY A 60 -10.66 5.69 5.70
C GLY A 60 -10.61 4.51 6.68
N ALA A 61 -9.45 3.86 6.84
CA ALA A 61 -9.32 2.67 7.69
C ALA A 61 -8.31 2.88 8.82
N HIS A 62 -8.56 2.24 9.96
CA HIS A 62 -7.56 2.01 11.00
C HIS A 62 -7.02 0.59 10.86
N MET A 63 -5.70 0.45 10.73
CA MET A 63 -5.01 -0.79 10.37
C MET A 63 -4.18 -1.31 11.54
N SER A 64 -4.44 -2.54 11.97
CA SER A 64 -3.56 -3.27 12.89
C SER A 64 -2.41 -3.97 12.13
N PRO A 65 -1.32 -4.36 12.82
CA PRO A 65 -0.23 -5.11 12.20
C PRO A 65 -0.69 -6.39 11.51
N GLU A 66 -1.59 -7.16 12.14
CA GLU A 66 -2.10 -8.43 11.62
C GLU A 66 -2.84 -8.24 10.28
N GLN A 67 -3.47 -7.08 10.09
CA GLN A 67 -4.20 -6.78 8.87
C GLN A 67 -3.27 -6.43 7.72
N MET A 68 -2.20 -5.70 8.03
CA MET A 68 -1.16 -5.43 7.06
C MET A 68 -0.42 -6.70 6.65
N ASP A 69 -0.25 -7.65 7.57
CA ASP A 69 0.28 -8.98 7.27
C ASP A 69 -0.61 -9.75 6.29
N ILE A 70 -1.94 -9.72 6.49
CA ILE A 70 -2.90 -10.33 5.57
C ILE A 70 -2.77 -9.74 4.17
N ILE A 71 -2.70 -8.40 4.05
CA ILE A 71 -2.51 -7.75 2.74
C ILE A 71 -1.14 -8.12 2.16
N GLY A 72 -0.09 -8.15 2.99
CA GLY A 72 1.27 -8.51 2.60
C GLY A 72 1.38 -9.92 2.03
N LYS A 73 0.54 -10.85 2.48
CA LYS A 73 0.49 -12.24 1.99
C LYS A 73 -0.29 -12.43 0.69
N LEU A 74 -0.89 -11.38 0.11
CA LEU A 74 -1.61 -11.49 -1.16
C LEU A 74 -0.63 -11.70 -2.32
N GLU A 75 -0.52 -12.95 -2.76
CA GLU A 75 0.47 -13.39 -3.76
C GLU A 75 0.36 -12.68 -5.12
N TYR A 76 -0.84 -12.24 -5.51
CA TYR A 76 -1.08 -11.63 -6.82
C TYR A 76 -1.23 -10.11 -6.78
N LEU A 77 -1.04 -9.48 -5.61
CA LEU A 77 -1.31 -8.05 -5.44
C LEU A 77 -0.24 -7.20 -6.14
N GLU A 78 -0.60 -6.60 -7.27
CA GLU A 78 0.28 -5.73 -8.06
C GLU A 78 0.18 -4.26 -7.65
N VAL A 79 -0.96 -3.83 -7.12
CA VAL A 79 -1.28 -2.44 -6.81
C VAL A 79 -1.89 -2.31 -5.42
N LEU A 80 -1.24 -1.56 -4.55
CA LEU A 80 -1.77 -1.19 -3.23
C LEU A 80 -1.88 0.33 -3.12
N LYS A 81 -3.06 0.81 -2.71
CA LYS A 81 -3.32 2.23 -2.44
C LYS A 81 -3.98 2.39 -1.08
N LEU A 82 -3.27 3.01 -0.14
CA LEU A 82 -3.79 3.37 1.18
C LEU A 82 -4.08 4.87 1.20
N GLN A 83 -5.32 5.26 1.54
CA GLN A 83 -5.74 6.66 1.53
C GLN A 83 -6.49 7.04 2.80
N THR A 84 -6.00 8.03 3.55
CA THR A 84 -6.61 8.40 4.83
C THR A 84 -6.66 7.15 5.74
N VAL A 85 -5.50 6.57 5.98
CA VAL A 85 -5.35 5.32 6.76
C VAL A 85 -4.42 5.58 7.92
N ASP A 86 -4.80 5.09 9.09
CA ASP A 86 -4.03 5.22 10.32
C ASP A 86 -3.55 3.83 10.75
N PHE A 87 -2.32 3.75 11.27
CA PHE A 87 -1.73 2.48 11.70
C PHE A 87 -1.67 2.44 13.22
N GLU A 88 -2.01 1.30 13.79
CA GLU A 88 -1.84 1.07 15.21
C GLU A 88 -0.37 1.26 15.61
N GLY A 89 -0.13 2.03 16.68
CA GLY A 89 1.21 2.39 17.12
C GLY A 89 1.95 3.38 16.21
N ASN A 90 1.30 3.95 15.19
CA ASN A 90 1.91 4.85 14.18
C ASN A 90 3.11 4.22 13.47
N GLN A 91 3.19 2.89 13.40
CA GLN A 91 4.30 2.17 12.81
C GLN A 91 3.80 1.19 11.77
N TRP A 92 4.56 1.05 10.68
CA TRP A 92 4.35 0.00 9.72
C TRP A 92 5.59 -0.88 9.62
N ASP A 93 5.53 -2.03 10.29
CA ASP A 93 6.47 -3.13 10.07
C ASP A 93 5.99 -3.95 8.88
N THR A 94 6.79 -3.97 7.82
CA THR A 94 6.46 -4.76 6.64
C THR A 94 6.80 -6.22 6.92
N ILE A 95 5.84 -7.11 6.71
CA ILE A 95 6.02 -8.55 6.94
C ILE A 95 7.14 -9.15 6.07
N GLU A 96 7.90 -10.06 6.69
CA GLU A 96 8.94 -10.86 6.02
C GLU A 96 8.34 -11.64 4.82
N GLY A 97 8.99 -11.55 3.66
CA GLY A 97 8.47 -12.14 2.42
C GLY A 97 7.15 -11.54 1.91
N GLY A 98 6.76 -10.38 2.43
CA GLY A 98 5.54 -9.69 2.04
C GLY A 98 5.57 -9.18 0.60
N PHE A 99 4.37 -8.85 0.11
CA PHE A 99 4.14 -8.11 -1.14
C PHE A 99 4.92 -8.65 -2.37
N PRO A 100 4.90 -9.97 -2.62
CA PRO A 100 5.81 -10.60 -3.59
C PRO A 100 5.62 -10.13 -5.04
N GLN A 101 4.42 -9.65 -5.39
CA GLN A 101 4.09 -9.17 -6.74
C GLN A 101 3.81 -7.66 -6.81
N LEU A 102 4.05 -6.91 -5.73
CA LEU A 102 3.66 -5.51 -5.65
C LEU A 102 4.55 -4.63 -6.52
N LYS A 103 3.95 -4.00 -7.54
CA LYS A 103 4.63 -3.09 -8.49
C LYS A 103 4.37 -1.62 -8.17
N PHE A 104 3.21 -1.31 -7.58
CA PHE A 104 2.81 0.07 -7.28
C PHE A 104 2.28 0.21 -5.86
N LEU A 105 2.95 1.03 -5.06
CA LEU A 105 2.51 1.43 -3.73
C LEU A 105 2.20 2.92 -3.71
N LYS A 106 0.97 3.26 -3.29
CA LYS A 106 0.56 4.64 -3.03
C LYS A 106 0.10 4.81 -1.59
N LEU A 107 0.75 5.73 -0.89
CA LEU A 107 0.36 6.23 0.42
C LEU A 107 -0.17 7.66 0.26
N ARG A 108 -1.41 7.90 0.70
CA ARG A 108 -2.00 9.23 0.69
C ARG A 108 -2.62 9.54 2.04
N LYS A 109 -2.22 10.63 2.70
CA LYS A 109 -2.78 11.00 4.02
C LYS A 109 -2.73 9.83 5.01
N VAL A 110 -1.63 9.09 4.99
CA VAL A 110 -1.43 7.96 5.91
C VAL A 110 -0.81 8.50 7.20
N GLN A 111 -1.35 8.14 8.35
CA GLN A 111 -0.79 8.45 9.66
C GLN A 111 0.13 7.31 10.11
N ILE A 112 1.38 7.40 9.65
CA ILE A 112 2.50 6.55 10.10
C ILE A 112 3.67 7.49 10.39
N GLU A 113 4.38 7.22 11.48
CA GLU A 113 5.62 7.90 11.85
C GLU A 113 6.84 7.10 11.36
N GLU A 114 6.81 5.79 11.56
CA GLU A 114 7.91 4.87 11.27
C GLU A 114 7.46 3.81 10.28
N TRP A 115 8.25 3.63 9.22
CA TRP A 115 8.05 2.58 8.25
C TRP A 115 9.29 1.71 8.28
N ASN A 116 9.16 0.50 8.82
CA ASN A 116 10.25 -0.46 8.92
C ASN A 116 10.06 -1.52 7.84
N THR A 117 11.05 -1.64 6.96
CA THR A 117 11.03 -2.62 5.88
C THR A 117 12.46 -3.04 5.56
N SER A 118 12.57 -4.13 4.81
CA SER A 118 13.79 -4.60 4.17
C SER A 118 13.59 -4.62 2.65
N SER A 119 14.66 -4.84 1.88
CA SER A 119 14.65 -4.85 0.41
C SER A 119 13.90 -6.07 -0.16
N ASP A 120 13.89 -7.17 0.57
CA ASP A 120 13.22 -8.43 0.22
C ASP A 120 11.69 -8.40 0.44
N HIS A 121 11.18 -7.43 1.20
CA HIS A 121 9.73 -7.27 1.44
C HIS A 121 8.98 -6.62 0.27
N PHE A 122 9.70 -6.08 -0.72
CA PHE A 122 9.12 -5.45 -1.91
C PHE A 122 9.95 -5.76 -3.16
N PRO A 123 10.14 -7.05 -3.48
CA PRO A 123 11.20 -7.49 -4.40
C PRO A 123 11.05 -6.94 -5.83
N ILE A 124 9.81 -6.63 -6.24
CA ILE A 124 9.50 -6.14 -7.59
C ILE A 124 8.81 -4.77 -7.62
N LEU A 125 8.95 -3.97 -6.56
CA LEU A 125 8.34 -2.64 -6.49
C LEU A 125 8.94 -1.68 -7.51
N GLN A 126 8.10 -1.16 -8.40
CA GLN A 126 8.53 -0.26 -9.47
C GLN A 126 8.29 1.21 -9.14
N ARG A 127 7.25 1.50 -8.35
CA ARG A 127 6.74 2.86 -8.18
C ARG A 127 6.20 3.08 -6.78
N LEU A 128 6.79 4.05 -6.09
CA LEU A 128 6.36 4.53 -4.79
C LEU A 128 5.81 5.96 -4.92
N VAL A 129 4.60 6.18 -4.39
CA VAL A 129 3.97 7.51 -4.36
C VAL A 129 3.55 7.85 -2.93
N LEU A 130 4.11 8.93 -2.39
CA LEU A 130 3.68 9.54 -1.14
C LEU A 130 2.96 10.86 -1.41
N GLN A 131 1.80 11.03 -0.81
CA GLN A 131 0.97 12.22 -0.98
C GLN A 131 0.39 12.68 0.36
N SER A 132 0.79 13.85 0.86
CA SER A 132 0.26 14.35 2.15
C SER A 132 0.47 13.38 3.30
N CYS A 133 1.64 12.74 3.34
CA CYS A 133 2.07 11.87 4.44
C CYS A 133 2.98 12.69 5.36
N ASP A 134 2.39 13.58 6.15
CA ASP A 134 3.13 14.57 6.93
C ASP A 134 3.70 14.03 8.24
N SER A 135 3.14 12.92 8.75
CA SER A 135 3.58 12.27 9.98
C SER A 135 4.80 11.37 9.77
N LEU A 136 5.05 10.91 8.55
CA LEU A 136 6.16 10.00 8.25
C LEU A 136 7.49 10.73 8.44
N LYS A 137 8.40 10.14 9.22
CA LYS A 137 9.71 10.74 9.52
C LYS A 137 10.66 10.69 8.32
N MET A 138 10.73 9.55 7.64
CA MET A 138 11.56 9.34 6.45
C MET A 138 11.06 8.18 5.59
N ILE A 139 11.48 8.16 4.32
CA ILE A 139 11.37 6.96 3.49
C ILE A 139 12.51 6.01 3.88
N PRO A 140 12.27 4.70 4.06
CA PRO A 140 13.32 3.74 4.39
C PRO A 140 14.39 3.72 3.29
N PRO A 141 15.69 3.95 3.62
CA PRO A 141 16.75 4.03 2.60
C PRO A 141 16.91 2.74 1.81
N ILE A 142 16.68 1.60 2.47
CA ILE A 142 16.72 0.25 1.89
C ILE A 142 15.78 0.05 0.70
N LEU A 143 14.74 0.89 0.52
CA LEU A 143 13.90 0.85 -0.67
C LEU A 143 14.68 1.26 -1.93
N GLY A 144 15.76 2.03 -1.78
CA GLY A 144 16.71 2.31 -2.85
C GLY A 144 17.32 1.05 -3.43
N ASP A 145 17.58 0.04 -2.60
CA ASP A 145 18.24 -1.20 -3.02
C ASP A 145 17.29 -2.17 -3.74
N ILE A 146 16.06 -1.75 -4.07
CA ILE A 146 15.12 -2.56 -4.86
C ILE A 146 15.48 -2.42 -6.35
N PRO A 147 15.94 -3.50 -7.03
CA PRO A 147 16.40 -3.39 -8.41
C PRO A 147 15.31 -2.99 -9.40
N THR A 148 14.05 -3.21 -9.08
CA THR A 148 12.96 -2.85 -10.00
C THR A 148 12.41 -1.45 -9.77
N LEU A 149 12.86 -0.75 -8.72
CA LEU A 149 12.36 0.57 -8.38
C LEU A 149 12.79 1.54 -9.47
N GLN A 150 11.82 2.23 -10.06
CA GLN A 150 12.02 3.16 -11.17
C GLN A 150 11.59 4.57 -10.80
N MET A 151 10.72 4.72 -9.80
CA MET A 151 10.15 6.02 -9.47
C MET A 151 9.77 6.17 -8.01
N ILE A 152 10.25 7.26 -7.40
CA ILE A 152 9.73 7.78 -6.14
C ILE A 152 9.10 9.15 -6.43
N LYS A 153 7.82 9.28 -6.07
CA LYS A 153 7.09 10.54 -6.24
C LYS A 153 6.58 11.02 -4.89
N VAL A 154 6.97 12.24 -4.53
CA VAL A 154 6.58 12.89 -3.27
C VAL A 154 5.83 14.18 -3.60
N TYR A 155 4.65 14.35 -3.02
CA TYR A 155 3.81 15.52 -3.24
C TYR A 155 3.09 15.93 -1.96
N LYS A 156 3.06 17.24 -1.63
CA LYS A 156 2.40 17.75 -0.42
C LYS A 156 2.85 17.06 0.87
N CYS A 157 4.10 16.61 0.96
CA CYS A 157 4.66 16.04 2.19
C CYS A 157 5.67 17.01 2.84
N ALA A 158 5.97 16.76 4.11
CA ALA A 158 7.04 17.43 4.84
C ALA A 158 8.39 17.41 4.11
N LYS A 159 9.22 18.42 4.37
CA LYS A 159 10.55 18.56 3.77
C LYS A 159 11.44 17.33 4.04
N ALA A 160 11.37 16.74 5.24
CA ALA A 160 12.12 15.54 5.59
C ALA A 160 11.85 14.33 4.65
N ILE A 161 10.61 14.17 4.18
CA ILE A 161 10.27 13.13 3.19
C ILE A 161 10.84 13.45 1.81
N LYS A 162 10.79 14.72 1.39
CA LYS A 162 11.40 15.17 0.14
C LYS A 162 12.93 14.96 0.18
N ASP A 163 13.56 15.26 1.31
CA ASP A 163 15.01 15.12 1.51
C ASP A 163 15.44 13.64 1.58
N SER A 164 14.71 12.78 2.29
CA SER A 164 14.99 11.33 2.32
C SER A 164 14.82 10.66 0.96
N ALA A 165 13.77 11.01 0.21
CA ALA A 165 13.59 10.53 -1.15
C ALA A 165 14.73 10.94 -2.10
N LYS A 166 15.27 12.15 -1.91
CA LYS A 166 16.41 12.66 -2.69
C LYS A 166 17.70 11.90 -2.34
N LYS A 167 17.94 11.60 -1.06
CA LYS A 167 19.10 10.77 -0.65
C LYS A 167 19.09 9.40 -1.29
N ILE A 168 17.94 8.73 -1.33
CA ILE A 168 17.76 7.43 -1.98
C ILE A 168 18.15 7.48 -3.48
N GLN A 169 17.93 8.62 -4.13
CA GLN A 169 18.31 8.82 -5.53
C GLN A 169 19.81 9.08 -5.72
N GLU A 170 20.46 9.76 -4.77
CA GLU A 170 21.86 10.19 -4.86
C GLU A 170 22.85 9.13 -4.38
N GLU A 171 22.42 8.17 -3.57
CA GLU A 171 23.25 7.08 -3.08
C GLU A 171 23.61 6.10 -4.23
N PRO A 172 24.90 5.70 -4.33
CA PRO A 172 25.32 4.74 -5.34
C PRO A 172 24.61 3.42 -5.10
N GLN A 173 23.75 3.05 -6.03
CA GLN A 173 23.02 1.78 -5.99
C GLN A 173 24.00 0.67 -6.37
N ASP A 174 24.11 -0.37 -5.56
CA ASP A 174 24.93 -1.56 -5.86
C ASP A 174 24.35 -2.40 -7.02
N ASN A 175 23.21 -1.94 -7.55
CA ASN A 175 22.35 -2.62 -8.47
C ASN A 175 22.41 -1.78 -9.74
N GLY A 176 22.85 -2.36 -10.86
CA GLY A 176 23.07 -1.67 -12.16
C GLY A 176 21.82 -1.11 -12.84
N ASN A 177 21.00 -0.36 -12.10
CA ASN A 177 19.74 0.20 -12.51
C ASN A 177 19.90 1.42 -13.40
N GLU A 178 19.05 1.45 -14.44
CA GLU A 178 18.73 2.66 -15.20
C GLU A 178 18.14 3.72 -14.26
N GLU A 179 18.61 4.96 -14.37
CA GLU A 179 18.36 6.10 -13.47
C GLU A 179 17.00 6.09 -12.75
N LEU A 180 17.03 6.02 -11.41
CA LEU A 180 15.86 6.22 -10.56
C LEU A 180 15.23 7.60 -10.81
N LYS A 181 13.94 7.62 -11.22
CA LYS A 181 13.21 8.85 -11.48
C LYS A 181 12.61 9.41 -10.19
N PHE A 182 13.13 10.54 -9.76
CA PHE A 182 12.55 11.28 -8.65
C PHE A 182 11.67 12.43 -9.14
N ILE A 183 10.44 12.50 -8.64
CA ILE A 183 9.49 13.57 -8.99
C ILE A 183 8.97 14.22 -7.71
N ILE A 184 9.47 15.42 -7.40
CA ILE A 184 8.83 16.34 -6.44
C ILE A 184 7.85 17.19 -7.21
N ILE A 185 6.58 17.16 -6.82
CA ILE A 185 5.61 18.14 -7.32
C ILE A 185 5.53 19.30 -6.31
N PRO A 186 5.73 20.56 -6.75
CA PRO A 186 5.61 21.72 -5.87
C PRO A 186 4.18 21.91 -5.37
N ASP A 187 4.07 22.49 -4.19
CA ASP A 187 2.79 22.83 -3.56
C ASP A 187 2.32 24.18 -4.13
N TYR A 188 1.37 24.15 -5.08
CA TYR A 188 0.66 25.34 -5.58
C TYR A 188 -0.49 25.72 -4.65
#